data_AF-A0A1Q4R4G8-F1
#
_entry.id   AF-A0A1Q4R4G8-F1
#
_cell.length_a   1.000
_cell.length_b   1.000
_cell.length_c   1.000
_cell.angle_alpha   90.00
_cell.angle_beta   90.00
_cell.angle_gamma   90.00
#
_symmetry.space_group_name_H-M   'P 1'
#
loop_
_entity.id
_entity.type
_entity.pdbx_description
1 polymer ?
#
loop_
_entity_poly.entity_id
_entity_poly.type
_entity_poly.pdbx_seq_one_letter_code
_entity_poly.pdbx_strand_id
1 'polypeptide(L)' 'MQQKEGVELLFLPAYSPELPLAERLWSLVDEPIVNQAPHSLDCLEEIIAQRCCVFGEQFKRQIRQLTNYSWWP' A
#
# COMPACT_ATOMS: atom_id res chain seq x y z
N MET A 1 21.37 12.90 -1.01
CA MET A 1 20.07 12.68 -0.38
C MET A 1 20.08 13.44 0.93
N GLN A 2 19.29 14.51 1.06
CA GLN A 2 19.27 15.31 2.29
C GLN A 2 18.28 14.70 3.27
N GLN A 3 18.77 14.22 4.41
CA GLN A 3 17.91 13.71 5.49
C GLN A 3 17.17 14.87 6.15
N LYS A 4 15.86 14.71 6.34
CA LYS A 4 15.04 15.60 7.18
C LYS A 4 15.25 15.23 8.64
N GLU A 5 15.34 16.23 9.52
CA GLU A 5 15.37 16.01 10.97
C GLU A 5 14.14 15.22 11.42
N GLY A 6 14.35 14.26 12.33
CA GLY A 6 13.29 13.41 12.88
C GLY A 6 12.86 12.22 12.01
N VAL A 7 13.50 11.97 10.86
CA VAL A 7 13.22 10.79 10.02
C VAL A 7 14.42 9.84 10.02
N GLU A 8 14.20 8.62 10.52
CA GLU A 8 15.15 7.52 10.39
C GLU A 8 14.91 6.77 9.07
N LEU A 9 15.98 6.50 8.33
CA LEU A 9 15.92 5.75 7.08
C LEU A 9 16.21 4.28 7.35
N LEU A 10 15.30 3.40 6.93
CA LEU A 10 15.52 1.96 6.92
C LEU A 10 15.98 1.52 5.53
N PHE A 11 17.21 1.02 5.43
CA PHE A 11 17.74 0.47 4.19
C PHE A 11 17.40 -1.02 4.09
N LEU A 12 16.77 -1.40 2.98
CA LEU A 12 16.41 -2.78 2.70
C LEU A 12 17.38 -3.40 1.68
N PRO A 13 17.66 -4.71 1.77
CA PRO A 13 18.37 -5.46 0.74
C PRO A 13 17.75 -5.28 -0.65
N ALA A 14 18.60 -5.31 -1.68
CA ALA A 14 18.12 -5.29 -3.07
C ALA A 14 17.31 -6.54 -3.39
N TYR A 15 16.27 -6.38 -4.22
CA TYR A 15 15.39 -7.47 -4.70
C TYR A 15 14.66 -8.26 -3.59
N SER A 16 14.38 -7.60 -2.45
CA SER A 16 13.58 -8.15 -1.36
C SER A 16 12.18 -7.53 -1.29
N PRO A 17 11.27 -7.78 -2.26
CA PRO A 17 9.91 -7.23 -2.26
C PRO A 17 9.08 -7.72 -1.06
N GLU A 18 9.48 -8.80 -0.41
CA GLU A 18 8.88 -9.29 0.83
C GLU A 18 9.12 -8.36 2.01
N LEU A 19 10.09 -7.45 1.98
CA LEU A 19 10.42 -6.58 3.13
C LEU A 19 9.64 -5.26 3.18
N PRO A 20 9.49 -4.49 2.07
CA PRO A 20 8.69 -3.28 2.09
C PRO A 20 7.22 -3.55 2.37
N LEU A 21 6.63 -2.75 3.25
CA LEU A 21 5.20 -2.78 3.54
C LEU A 21 4.35 -2.54 2.29
N ALA A 22 4.72 -1.52 1.50
CA ALA A 22 3.97 -1.11 0.32
C ALA A 22 3.76 -2.26 -0.68
N GLU A 23 4.80 -3.05 -0.92
CA GLU A 23 4.75 -4.17 -1.86
C GLU A 23 3.72 -5.23 -1.49
N ARG A 24 3.53 -5.48 -0.18
CA ARG A 24 2.55 -6.46 0.28
C ARG A 24 1.11 -5.96 0.18
N LEU A 25 0.90 -4.65 0.12
CA LEU A 25 -0.43 -4.02 0.08
C LEU A 25 -1.01 -3.94 -1.34
N TRP A 26 -0.19 -4.10 -2.39
CA TRP A 26 -0.66 -4.00 -3.79
C TRP A 26 -1.85 -4.92 -4.09
N SER A 27 -1.86 -6.14 -3.54
CA SER A 27 -2.99 -7.06 -3.72
C SER A 27 -4.35 -6.49 -3.26
N LEU A 28 -4.35 -5.61 -2.25
CA LEU A 28 -5.55 -4.95 -1.76
C LEU A 28 -5.84 -3.64 -2.50
N VAL A 29 -4.80 -2.96 -3.02
CA VAL A 29 -4.92 -1.69 -3.74
C VAL A 29 -5.44 -1.95 -5.15
N ASP A 30 -4.93 -2.99 -5.81
CA ASP A 30 -5.23 -3.30 -7.21
C ASP A 30 -6.56 -4.03 -7.40
N GLU A 31 -7.10 -4.69 -6.36
CA GLU A 31 -8.37 -5.42 -6.43
C GLU A 31 -9.50 -4.69 -7.21
N PRO A 32 -9.82 -3.40 -6.97
CA PRO A 32 -10.88 -2.70 -7.69
C PRO A 32 -10.60 -2.46 -9.19
N ILE A 33 -9.35 -2.56 -9.63
CA ILE A 33 -8.93 -2.28 -11.01
C ILE A 33 -8.51 -3.53 -11.78
N VAL A 34 -8.41 -4.68 -11.11
CA VAL A 34 -8.15 -5.96 -11.76
C VAL A 34 -9.24 -6.23 -12.81
N ASN A 35 -8.80 -6.52 -14.04
CA ASN A 35 -9.65 -6.74 -15.21
C ASN A 35 -10.58 -5.55 -15.58
N GLN A 36 -10.28 -4.35 -15.08
CA GLN A 36 -10.94 -3.12 -15.48
C GLN A 36 -10.08 -2.37 -16.49
N ALA A 37 -10.72 -1.54 -17.31
CA ALA A 37 -10.04 -0.62 -18.23
C ALA A 37 -10.50 0.82 -17.94
N PRO A 38 -9.95 1.49 -16.90
CA PRO A 38 -10.27 2.88 -16.62
C PRO A 38 -10.05 3.75 -17.85
N HIS A 39 -10.97 4.66 -18.13
CA HIS A 39 -10.97 5.44 -19.37
C HIS A 39 -9.90 6.55 -19.40
N SER A 40 -9.35 6.91 -18.24
CA SER A 40 -8.28 7.90 -18.08
C SER A 40 -7.45 7.61 -16.83
N LEU A 41 -6.31 8.29 -16.71
CA LEU A 41 -5.51 8.27 -15.49
C LEU A 41 -6.27 8.88 -14.29
N ASP A 42 -7.06 9.93 -14.51
CA ASP A 42 -7.86 10.54 -13.43
C ASP A 42 -8.90 9.54 -12.89
N CYS A 43 -9.50 8.75 -13.78
CA CYS A 43 -10.45 7.69 -13.39
C CYS A 43 -9.75 6.58 -12.57
N LEU A 44 -8.55 6.17 -12.99
CA LEU A 44 -7.73 5.21 -12.23
C LEU A 44 -7.37 5.78 -10.84
N GLU A 45 -6.91 7.02 -10.78
CA GLU A 45 -6.54 7.69 -9.53
C GLU A 45 -7.73 7.77 -8.57
N GLU A 46 -8.90 8.16 -9.07
CA GLU A 46 -10.11 8.27 -8.25
C GLU A 46 -10.51 6.91 -7.64
N ILE A 47 -10.48 5.83 -8.44
CA ILE A 47 -10.78 4.48 -7.96
C ILE A 47 -9.82 4.07 -6.84
N ILE A 48 -8.51 4.25 -7.06
CA ILE A 48 -7.48 3.88 -6.09
C ILE A 48 -7.56 4.76 -4.83
N ALA A 49 -7.78 6.06 -4.97
CA ALA A 49 -7.92 6.98 -3.85
C ALA A 49 -9.11 6.62 -2.96
N GLN A 50 -10.28 6.39 -3.56
CA GLN A 50 -11.47 5.95 -2.83
C GLN A 50 -11.23 4.63 -2.10
N ARG A 51 -10.56 3.69 -2.75
CA ARG A 51 -10.16 2.42 -2.15
C ARG A 51 -9.26 2.65 -0.92
N CYS A 52 -8.24 3.49 -1.03
CA CYS A 52 -7.33 3.84 0.06
C CYS A 52 -8.03 4.52 1.25
N CYS A 53 -9.12 5.27 1.04
CA CYS A 53 -9.87 5.88 2.14
C CYS A 53 -10.51 4.86 3.10
N VAL A 54 -10.82 3.65 2.63
CA VAL A 54 -11.46 2.60 3.44
C VAL A 54 -10.50 1.51 3.94
N PHE A 55 -9.20 1.62 3.60
CA PHE A 55 -8.15 0.66 3.99
C PHE A 55 -8.02 0.46 5.51
N GLY A 56 -8.31 1.48 6.31
CA GLY A 56 -8.15 1.44 7.77
C GLY A 56 -9.08 0.43 8.45
N GLU A 57 -10.38 0.72 8.51
CA GLU A 57 -11.33 -0.12 9.26
C GLU A 57 -11.70 -1.41 8.52
N GLN A 58 -11.90 -1.35 7.20
CA GLN A 58 -12.42 -2.51 6.45
C GLN A 58 -11.36 -3.57 6.13
N PHE A 59 -10.10 -3.16 6.01
CA PHE A 59 -9.00 -4.05 5.62
C PHE A 59 -8.03 -4.35 6.76
N LYS A 60 -8.27 -3.86 7.97
CA LYS A 60 -7.44 -4.07 9.17
C LYS A 60 -6.96 -5.50 9.34
N ARG A 61 -7.86 -6.48 9.24
CA ARG A 61 -7.52 -7.90 9.40
C ARG A 61 -6.64 -8.40 8.26
N GLN A 62 -6.98 -8.07 7.01
CA GLN A 62 -6.21 -8.45 5.82
C GLN A 62 -4.81 -7.83 5.85
N ILE A 63 -4.70 -6.55 6.21
CA ILE A 63 -3.41 -5.85 6.33
C ILE A 63 -2.54 -6.51 7.40
N ARG A 64 -3.11 -6.83 8.57
CA ARG A 64 -2.37 -7.56 9.62
C ARG A 64 -1.86 -8.92 9.13
N GLN A 65 -2.66 -9.64 8.35
CA GLN A 65 -2.25 -10.94 7.78
C GLN A 65 -1.18 -10.81 6.71
N LEU A 66 -1.24 -9.79 5.86
CA LEU A 66 -0.25 -9.57 4.79
C LEU A 66 1.09 -9.08 5.34
N THR A 67 1.05 -8.29 6.41
CA THR A 67 2.23 -7.56 6.91
C THR A 67 2.87 -8.21 8.14
N ASN A 68 2.10 -8.99 8.91
CA ASN A 68 2.44 -9.45 10.26
C ASN A 68 2.80 -8.32 11.24
N TYR A 69 2.36 -7.08 10.97
CA TYR A 69 2.65 -5.95 11.84
C TYR A 69 1.57 -5.82 12.93
N SER A 70 1.98 -6.06 14.17
CA SER A 70 1.11 -5.97 15.35
C SER A 70 0.64 -4.55 15.65
N TRP A 71 1.46 -3.56 15.28
CA TRP A 71 1.27 -2.13 15.53
C TRP A 71 0.40 -1.42 14.48
N TRP A 72 0.04 -2.07 13.37
CA TRP A 72 -0.91 -1.49 12.43
C TRP A 72 -2.29 -1.32 13.11
N PRO A 73 -2.90 -0.12 13.05
CA PRO A 73 -4.05 0.26 13.87
C PRO A 73 -5.24 -0.68 13.75
#